data_AF-A0A536DMI8-F1
#
_entry.id   AF-A0A536DMI8-F1
#
_cell.length_a   1.000
_cell.length_b   1.000
_cell.length_c   1.000
_cell.angle_alpha   90.00
_cell.angle_beta   90.00
_cell.angle_gamma   90.00
#
_symmetry.space_group_name_H-M   'P 1'
#
loop_
_entity.id
_entity.type
_entity.pdbx_description
1 polymer ?
#
loop_
_entity_poly.entity_id
_entity_poly.type
_entity_poly.pdbx_seq_one_letter_code
_entity_poly.pdbx_strand_id
1 'polypeptide(L)' 'MLLWDAWKAYAHRAASYQTRVLLTIVYLLVLGPGAVLGRLFGARLLDLERASSSWTERAPPDRTLDGLRRQF' A
#
# COMPACT_ATOMS: atom_id res chain seq x y z
N MET A 1 -2.08 -43.42 -3.66
CA MET A 1 -2.88 -42.20 -3.41
C MET A 1 -2.00 -40.99 -3.06
N LEU A 2 -1.00 -41.13 -2.18
CA LEU A 2 -0.07 -40.06 -1.77
C LEU A 2 0.60 -39.26 -2.91
N LEU A 3 0.98 -39.93 -4.01
CA LEU A 3 1.63 -39.27 -5.14
C LEU A 3 0.72 -38.28 -5.88
N TRP A 4 -0.58 -38.60 -5.98
CA TRP A 4 -1.56 -37.73 -6.63
C TRP A 4 -1.88 -36.50 -5.76
N ASP A 5 -1.92 -36.68 -4.45
CA ASP A 5 -2.17 -35.58 -3.51
C ASP A 5 -0.97 -34.63 -3.43
N ALA A 6 0.26 -35.17 -3.42
CA ALA A 6 1.48 -34.37 -3.50
C ALA A 6 1.58 -33.61 -4.84
N TRP A 7 1.21 -34.25 -5.95
CA TRP A 7 1.20 -33.64 -7.28
C TRP A 7 0.21 -32.46 -7.35
N LYS A 8 -1.01 -32.62 -6.85
CA LYS A 8 -2.00 -31.53 -6.78
C LYS A 8 -1.52 -30.37 -5.90
N ALA A 9 -0.90 -30.65 -4.76
CA ALA A 9 -0.35 -29.61 -3.89
C ALA A 9 0.77 -28.81 -4.56
N TYR A 10 1.65 -29.50 -5.29
CA TYR A 10 2.69 -28.86 -6.10
C TYR A 10 2.09 -28.02 -7.23
N ALA A 11 1.14 -28.56 -8.00
CA ALA A 11 0.47 -27.86 -9.09
C ALA A 11 -0.27 -26.60 -8.58
N HIS A 12 -0.93 -26.66 -7.42
CA HIS A 12 -1.59 -25.51 -6.83
C HIS A 12 -0.60 -24.40 -6.45
N ARG A 13 0.57 -24.78 -5.91
CA ARG A 13 1.62 -23.82 -5.56
C ARG A 13 2.32 -23.24 -6.79
N ALA A 14 2.53 -24.07 -7.82
CA ALA A 14 3.06 -23.65 -9.11
C ALA A 14 2.10 -22.68 -9.83
N ALA A 15 0.79 -22.96 -9.83
CA ALA A 15 -0.23 -22.08 -10.40
C ALA A 15 -0.28 -20.73 -9.67
N SER A 16 -0.11 -20.72 -8.35
CA SER A 16 -0.04 -19.49 -7.55
C SER A 16 1.19 -18.65 -7.93
N TYR A 17 2.35 -19.28 -8.10
CA TYR A 17 3.58 -18.61 -8.54
C TYR A 17 3.44 -18.10 -9.98
N GLN A 18 2.96 -18.94 -10.89
CA GLN A 18 2.72 -18.61 -12.29
C GLN A 18 1.77 -17.43 -12.45
N THR A 19 0.66 -17.41 -11.69
CA THR A 19 -0.30 -16.31 -11.71
C THR A 19 0.34 -15.00 -11.23
N ARG A 20 1.12 -15.03 -10.15
CA ARG A 20 1.83 -13.85 -9.65
C ARG A 20 2.85 -13.33 -10.66
N VAL A 21 3.63 -14.22 -11.27
CA VAL A 21 4.61 -13.86 -12.30
C VAL A 21 3.91 -13.25 -13.51
N LEU A 22 2.85 -13.89 -14.00
CA LEU A 22 2.08 -13.40 -15.15
C LEU A 22 1.49 -12.01 -14.86
N LEU A 23 0.81 -11.85 -13.72
CA LEU A 23 0.26 -10.56 -13.30
C LEU A 23 1.37 -9.51 -13.19
N THR A 24 2.51 -9.85 -12.57
CA THR A 24 3.65 -8.92 -12.44
C THR A 24 4.14 -8.45 -13.80
N ILE A 25 4.32 -9.37 -14.77
CA ILE A 25 4.75 -9.03 -16.13
C ILE A 25 3.71 -8.14 -16.82
N VAL A 26 2.42 -8.49 -16.73
CA VAL A 26 1.34 -7.69 -17.33
C VAL A 26 1.29 -6.29 -16.72
N TYR A 27 1.32 -6.18 -15.39
CA TYR A 27 1.37 -4.89 -14.70
C TYR A 27 2.60 -4.09 -15.09
N LEU A 28 3.78 -4.70 -15.14
CA LEU A 28 5.00 -4.01 -15.56
C LEU A 28 4.91 -3.53 -17.01
N LEU A 29 4.37 -4.35 -17.91
CA LEU A 29 4.26 -4.04 -19.34
C LEU A 29 3.17 -3.00 -19.64
N VAL A 30 2.13 -2.87 -18.80
CA VAL A 30 1.05 -1.90 -19.00
C VAL A 30 1.28 -0.63 -18.16
N LEU A 31 1.48 -0.76 -16.84
CA LEU A 31 1.71 0.39 -15.95
C LEU A 31 3.09 1.00 -16.16
N GLY A 32 4.12 0.21 -16.48
CA GLY A 32 5.47 0.70 -16.75
C GLY A 32 5.49 1.79 -17.83
N PRO A 33 5.07 1.50 -19.08
CA PRO A 33 5.01 2.52 -20.11
C PRO A 33 4.01 3.63 -19.78
N GLY A 34 2.87 3.32 -19.15
CA GLY A 34 1.91 4.34 -18.72
C GLY A 34 2.51 5.35 -17.73
N ALA A 35 3.30 4.89 -16.76
CA ALA A 35 4.00 5.72 -15.79
C ALA A 35 5.14 6.52 -16.43
N VAL A 36 5.89 5.90 -17.36
CA VAL A 36 6.95 6.59 -18.12
C VAL A 36 6.35 7.70 -18.98
N LEU A 37 5.27 7.42 -19.72
CA LEU A 37 4.57 8.42 -20.53
C LEU A 37 3.97 9.52 -19.64
N GLY A 38 3.28 9.17 -18.56
CA GLY A 38 2.74 10.14 -17.61
C GLY A 38 3.84 11.06 -17.06
N ARG A 39 4.99 10.51 -16.68
CA ARG A 39 6.15 11.28 -16.23
C ARG A 39 6.69 12.19 -17.33
N LEU A 40 6.78 11.70 -18.58
CA LEU A 40 7.29 12.48 -19.71
C LEU A 40 6.39 13.67 -20.07
N PHE A 41 5.07 13.51 -19.96
CA PHE A 41 4.10 14.59 -20.19
C PHE A 41 3.82 15.46 -18.95
N GLY A 42 4.62 15.32 -17.88
CA GLY A 42 4.51 16.14 -16.69
C GLY A 42 3.31 15.82 -15.78
N ALA A 43 2.61 14.71 -16.03
CA ALA A 43 1.53 14.25 -15.17
C ALA A 43 2.11 13.73 -13.84
N ARG A 44 1.90 14.48 -12.75
CA ARG A 44 2.15 14.02 -11.38
C ARG A 44 0.97 13.12 -10.94
N LEU A 45 0.97 11.87 -11.41
CA LEU A 45 -0.06 10.88 -11.08
C LEU A 45 -0.17 10.59 -9.57
N LEU A 46 0.92 10.81 -8.83
CA LEU A 46 1.01 10.65 -7.38
C LEU A 46 1.64 11.92 -6.80
N ASP A 47 0.82 12.87 -6.33
CA ASP A 47 1.29 14.08 -5.64
C ASP A 47 1.67 13.74 -4.19
N LEU A 48 2.74 12.96 -4.03
CA LEU A 48 3.25 12.50 -2.73
C LEU A 48 3.91 13.63 -1.91
N GLU A 49 4.14 14.80 -2.51
CA GLU A 49 4.71 15.98 -1.83
C GLU A 49 3.73 16.63 -0.85
N ARG A 50 2.41 16.39 -0.99
CA ARG A 50 1.37 16.91 -0.10
C ARG A 50 0.86 15.83 0.87
N ALA A 51 1.76 15.21 1.61
CA ALA A 51 1.37 14.63 2.89
C ALA A 51 1.17 15.77 3.90
N SER A 52 0.12 16.59 3.72
CA SER A 52 -0.28 17.55 4.74
C SER A 52 -0.74 16.74 5.95
N SER A 53 0.07 16.70 6.99
CA SER A 53 -0.34 16.10 8.25
C SER A 53 -1.58 16.84 8.74
N SER A 54 -2.70 16.12 8.91
CA SER A 54 -3.89 16.65 9.57
C SER A 54 -3.70 16.77 11.09
N TRP A 55 -2.49 16.46 11.59
CA TRP A 55 -2.15 16.56 12.99
C TRP A 55 -2.07 18.04 13.40
N THR A 56 -3.12 18.50 14.07
CA THR A 56 -3.11 19.80 14.75
C THR A 56 -2.42 19.62 16.10
N GLU A 57 -1.35 20.39 16.33
CA GLU A 57 -0.67 20.40 17.62
C GLU A 57 -1.65 20.89 18.70
N ARG A 58 -1.92 20.03 19.69
CA ARG A 58 -2.84 20.37 20.79
C ARG A 58 -2.08 21.17 21.83
N ALA A 59 -2.61 22.32 22.22
CA ALA A 59 -2.05 23.12 23.30
C ALA A 59 -1.92 22.27 24.58
N PRO A 60 -0.83 22.42 25.35
CA PRO A 60 -0.63 21.67 26.58
C PRO A 60 -1.81 21.92 27.55
N PRO A 61 -2.31 20.88 28.22
CA PRO A 61 -3.43 21.03 29.13
C PRO A 61 -3.06 21.97 30.28
N ASP A 62 -4.02 22.79 30.69
CA ASP A 62 -3.88 23.67 31.84
C ASP A 62 -3.63 22.81 33.09
N ARG A 63 -2.44 22.98 33.70
CA ARG A 63 -1.98 22.22 34.87
C ARG A 63 -2.44 22.83 36.19
N THR A 64 -3.35 23.80 36.16
CA THR A 64 -4.00 24.32 37.37
C THR A 64 -4.92 23.28 37.99
N LEU A 65 -5.12 23.35 39.31
CA LEU A 65 -6.08 22.49 40.03
C LEU A 65 -7.49 22.62 39.46
N ASP A 66 -7.88 23.85 39.08
CA ASP A 66 -9.15 24.13 38.42
C ASP A 66 -9.23 23.52 37.01
N GLY A 67 -8.12 23.52 36.26
CA GLY A 67 -8.02 22.86 34.95
C GLY A 67 -8.20 21.34 35.04
N LEU A 68 -7.61 20.71 36.06
CA LEU A 68 -7.75 19.28 36.33
C LEU A 68 -9.16 18.91 36.79
N ARG A 69 -9.80 19.76 37.61
CA ARG A 69 -11.17 19.55 38.08
C ARG A 69 -12.22 19.59 36.96
N ARG A 70 -11.93 20.24 35.83
CA ARG A 70 -12.83 20.29 34.65
C ARG A 70 -12.70 19.07 33.73
N GLN A 71 -11.64 18.26 33.87
CA GLN A 71 -11.38 17.11 33.01
C GLN A 71 -11.96 15.79 33.54
N PHE A 72 -12.25 15.71 34.83
CA PHE A 72 -12.84 14.55 35.52
C PHE A 72 -14.23 14.90 36.06
#